data_AF-A0A7G9ZAR1-F1
#
_entry.id   AF-A0A7G9ZAR1-F1
#
_cell.length_a   1.000
_cell.length_b   1.000
_cell.length_c   1.000
_cell.angle_alpha   90.00
_cell.angle_beta   90.00
_cell.angle_gamma   90.00
#
_symmetry.space_group_name_H-M   'P 1'
#
loop_
_entity.id
_entity.type
_entity.pdbx_description
1 polymer ?
#
loop_
_entity_poly.entity_id
_entity_poly.type
_entity_poly.pdbx_seq_one_letter_code
_entity_poly.pdbx_strand_id
1 'polypeptide(L)'
;MLLFTGITLATTTTLTASSGVIIYAFNQNPAGSDEGNEWVSFHNPSNESVDIGNWTFESTHGTTTTDWIAEGTTLYPGAYCTYTPHYRWLDNSEEAIILRNVVGEEVDRTPVLRGRHRITVPSS
;
A
#
# COMPACT_ATOMS: atom_id res chain seq x y z
N MET A 1 23.06 40.58 -37.79
CA MET A 1 22.32 39.32 -37.62
C MET A 1 22.62 38.83 -36.20
N LEU A 2 21.69 39.02 -35.26
CA LEU A 2 21.86 38.50 -33.90
C LEU A 2 21.63 36.98 -33.93
N LEU A 3 22.58 36.20 -33.41
CA LEU A 3 22.37 34.78 -33.16
C LEU A 3 22.38 34.55 -31.64
N PHE A 4 21.25 34.12 -31.10
CA PHE A 4 21.07 33.82 -29.69
C PHE A 4 21.88 32.56 -29.31
N THR A 5 22.81 32.68 -28.37
CA THR A 5 23.40 31.52 -27.70
C THR A 5 22.40 31.00 -26.66
N GLY A 6 22.00 29.74 -26.82
CA GLY A 6 20.87 29.13 -26.15
C GLY A 6 20.95 29.12 -24.62
N ILE A 7 19.78 29.22 -24.00
CA ILE A 7 19.57 28.97 -22.57
C ILE A 7 19.46 27.45 -22.42
N THR A 8 20.37 26.83 -21.67
CA THR A 8 20.21 25.46 -21.21
C THR A 8 19.16 25.45 -20.09
N LEU A 9 17.98 24.88 -20.35
CA LEU A 9 17.11 24.45 -19.26
C LEU A 9 17.66 23.13 -18.72
N ALA A 10 18.28 23.16 -17.54
CA ALA A 10 18.40 21.97 -16.72
C ALA A 10 17.08 21.83 -15.96
N THR A 11 16.19 20.97 -16.43
CA THR A 11 15.04 20.54 -15.64
C THR A 11 15.53 19.49 -14.64
N THR A 12 15.89 19.92 -13.43
CA THR A 12 15.94 19.00 -12.29
C THR A 12 14.51 18.64 -11.94
N THR A 13 13.99 17.58 -12.56
CA THR A 13 12.82 16.90 -12.04
C THR A 13 13.29 16.17 -10.79
N THR A 14 13.09 16.77 -9.62
CA THR A 14 13.10 16.04 -8.36
C THR A 14 11.88 15.12 -8.37
N LEU A 15 12.02 13.97 -9.04
CA LEU A 15 11.17 12.82 -8.76
C LEU A 15 11.55 12.38 -7.37
N THR A 16 10.81 12.83 -6.36
CA THR A 16 10.67 12.04 -5.15
C THR A 16 9.92 10.80 -5.61
N ALA A 17 10.65 9.84 -6.20
CA ALA A 17 10.16 8.48 -6.29
C ALA A 17 10.06 8.02 -4.83
N SER A 18 8.92 8.27 -4.20
CA SER A 18 8.44 7.30 -3.24
C SER A 18 8.50 5.99 -4.03
N SER A 19 9.35 5.04 -3.63
CA SER A 19 9.43 3.69 -4.18
C SER A 19 8.14 2.91 -3.88
N GLY A 20 7.02 3.63 -3.83
CA GLY A 20 5.98 3.51 -2.84
C GLY A 20 5.07 2.41 -3.23
N VAL A 21 5.31 1.25 -2.61
CA VAL A 21 4.32 0.19 -2.59
C VAL A 21 3.08 0.77 -1.91
N ILE A 22 1.95 0.71 -2.60
CA ILE A 22 0.68 1.22 -2.12
C ILE A 22 -0.21 0.08 -1.64
N ILE A 23 -1.15 0.40 -0.77
CA ILE A 23 -2.33 -0.41 -0.50
C ILE A 23 -3.31 -0.19 -1.65
N TYR A 24 -3.34 -1.12 -2.60
CA TYR A 24 -4.15 -1.03 -3.81
C TYR A 24 -5.64 -1.26 -3.53
N ALA A 25 -5.96 -2.25 -2.73
CA ALA A 25 -7.34 -2.62 -2.44
C ALA A 25 -7.43 -3.43 -1.15
N PHE A 26 -8.60 -3.42 -0.54
CA PHE A 26 -8.91 -4.29 0.58
C PHE A 26 -10.41 -4.57 0.67
N ASN A 27 -10.75 -5.59 1.45
CA ASN A 27 -12.12 -5.99 1.72
C ASN A 27 -12.25 -6.33 3.21
N GLN A 28 -12.85 -5.41 3.95
CA GLN A 28 -13.12 -5.58 5.38
C GLN A 28 -14.42 -6.33 5.64
N ASN A 29 -15.36 -6.34 4.69
CA ASN A 29 -16.68 -6.99 4.86
C ASN A 29 -17.00 -7.92 3.68
N PRO A 30 -16.29 -9.06 3.56
CA PRO A 30 -16.55 -10.05 2.52
C PRO A 30 -17.95 -10.65 2.66
N ALA A 31 -18.47 -11.22 1.56
CA ALA A 31 -19.71 -11.97 1.62
C ALA A 31 -19.48 -13.27 2.42
N GLY A 32 -20.33 -13.55 3.40
CA GLY A 32 -20.21 -14.72 4.27
C GLY A 32 -19.58 -14.38 5.61
N SER A 33 -18.61 -15.20 6.05
CA SER A 33 -17.87 -14.96 7.30
C SER A 33 -16.72 -14.01 7.04
N ASP A 34 -16.47 -13.05 7.94
CA ASP A 34 -15.30 -12.17 7.84
C ASP A 34 -14.00 -12.94 8.13
N GLU A 35 -14.02 -13.80 9.15
CA GLU A 35 -12.87 -14.62 9.54
C GLU A 35 -12.38 -15.46 8.36
N GLY A 36 -11.11 -15.27 7.98
CA GLY A 36 -10.48 -15.97 6.86
C GLY A 36 -10.82 -15.44 5.46
N ASN A 37 -11.65 -14.39 5.32
CA ASN A 37 -12.06 -13.84 4.03
C ASN A 37 -11.77 -12.35 3.86
N GLU A 38 -11.35 -11.66 4.93
CA GLU A 38 -10.83 -10.30 4.88
C GLU A 38 -9.46 -10.26 4.22
N TRP A 39 -9.22 -9.29 3.36
CA TRP A 39 -7.96 -9.22 2.64
C TRP A 39 -7.49 -7.81 2.34
N VAL A 40 -6.18 -7.67 2.15
CA VAL A 40 -5.51 -6.47 1.65
C VAL A 40 -4.60 -6.83 0.49
N SER A 41 -4.49 -5.95 -0.50
CA SER A 41 -3.60 -6.11 -1.64
C SER A 41 -2.66 -4.92 -1.72
N PHE A 42 -1.37 -5.22 -1.78
CA PHE A 42 -0.30 -4.26 -2.04
C PHE A 42 0.05 -4.24 -3.52
N HIS A 43 0.57 -3.11 -4.02
CA HIS A 43 0.98 -2.94 -5.40
C HIS A 43 2.25 -2.12 -5.51
N ASN A 44 3.16 -2.54 -6.38
CA ASN A 44 4.32 -1.74 -6.77
C ASN A 44 4.04 -1.04 -8.12
N PRO A 45 3.70 0.26 -8.13
CA PRO A 45 3.45 1.00 -9.37
C PRO A 45 4.73 1.45 -10.08
N SER A 46 5.90 1.27 -9.46
CA SER A 46 7.17 1.72 -10.01
C SER A 46 7.71 0.81 -11.12
N ASN A 47 8.79 1.25 -11.76
CA ASN A 47 9.54 0.49 -12.75
C ASN A 47 10.73 -0.31 -12.14
N GLU A 48 10.87 -0.31 -10.81
CA GLU A 48 11.92 -1.02 -10.09
C GLU A 48 11.32 -2.11 -9.20
N SER A 49 12.12 -3.12 -8.85
CA SER A 49 11.68 -4.15 -7.89
C SER A 49 11.83 -3.62 -6.47
N VAL A 50 10.87 -3.90 -5.60
CA VAL A 50 10.89 -3.48 -4.19
C VAL A 50 10.88 -4.72 -3.30
N ASP A 51 11.89 -4.84 -2.44
CA ASP A 51 11.86 -5.83 -1.36
C ASP A 51 10.93 -5.32 -0.25
N ILE A 52 9.84 -6.06 -0.05
CA ILE A 52 8.84 -5.79 0.98
C ILE A 52 8.91 -6.82 2.11
N GLY A 53 9.93 -7.68 2.14
CA GLY A 53 10.16 -8.62 3.22
C GLY A 53 10.24 -7.91 4.57
N ASN A 54 9.56 -8.47 5.58
CA ASN A 54 9.48 -7.94 6.94
C ASN A 54 8.83 -6.55 7.07
N TRP A 55 8.22 -6.00 6.01
CA TRP A 55 7.31 -4.88 6.13
C TRP A 55 6.08 -5.31 6.94
N THR A 56 5.44 -4.35 7.60
CA THR A 56 4.25 -4.63 8.43
C THR A 56 3.02 -3.91 7.91
N PHE A 57 1.86 -4.48 8.21
CA PHE A 57 0.59 -3.82 8.00
C PHE A 57 -0.29 -4.00 9.23
N GLU A 58 -1.01 -2.94 9.60
CA GLU A 58 -1.79 -2.90 10.84
C GLU A 58 -3.21 -2.36 10.62
N SER A 59 -4.18 -2.94 11.32
CA SER A 59 -5.51 -2.36 11.49
C SER A 59 -5.49 -1.26 12.55
N THR A 60 -6.45 -0.34 12.49
CA THR A 60 -6.45 0.89 13.31
C THR A 60 -7.67 1.04 14.19
N HIS A 61 -8.68 0.19 14.04
CA HIS A 61 -9.91 0.25 14.83
C HIS A 61 -10.13 -1.03 15.66
N GLY A 62 -10.91 -0.89 16.74
CA GLY A 62 -11.25 -1.99 17.65
C GLY A 62 -10.03 -2.66 18.29
N THR A 63 -9.92 -3.98 18.11
CA THR A 63 -8.71 -4.72 18.51
C THR A 63 -7.73 -4.69 17.35
N THR A 64 -6.74 -3.82 17.43
CA THR A 64 -5.76 -3.64 16.37
C THR A 64 -4.84 -4.85 16.28
N THR A 65 -4.57 -5.28 15.06
CA THR A 65 -3.64 -6.38 14.74
C THR A 65 -2.53 -5.87 13.86
N THR A 66 -1.35 -6.45 13.98
CA THR A 66 -0.19 -6.16 13.15
C THR A 66 0.36 -7.47 12.62
N ASP A 67 0.43 -7.59 11.30
CA ASP A 67 1.05 -8.71 10.61
C ASP A 67 2.30 -8.23 9.85
N TRP A 68 3.15 -9.19 9.49
CA TRP A 68 4.34 -8.96 8.67
C TRP A 68 4.26 -9.72 7.35
N ILE A 69 4.81 -9.09 6.32
CA ILE A 69 5.09 -9.72 5.04
C ILE A 69 6.28 -10.67 5.19
N ALA A 70 6.16 -11.88 4.64
CA ALA A 70 7.20 -12.90 4.76
C ALA A 70 8.55 -12.39 4.24
N GLU A 71 9.63 -12.73 4.94
CA GLU A 71 10.99 -12.41 4.54
C GLU A 71 11.29 -12.86 3.10
N GLY A 72 12.03 -12.03 2.35
CA GLY A 72 12.39 -12.31 0.96
C GLY A 72 11.28 -12.05 -0.07
N THR A 73 10.12 -11.52 0.35
CA THR A 73 9.05 -11.14 -0.58
C THR A 73 9.46 -9.92 -1.39
N THR A 74 9.59 -10.10 -2.71
CA THR A 74 9.87 -9.01 -3.66
C THR A 74 8.65 -8.72 -4.52
N LEU A 75 8.25 -7.44 -4.60
CA LEU A 75 7.31 -6.95 -5.60
C LEU A 75 8.06 -6.44 -6.82
N TYR A 76 7.95 -7.16 -7.93
CA TYR A 76 8.44 -6.71 -9.24
C TYR A 76 7.64 -5.50 -9.76
N PRO A 77 8.16 -4.78 -10.78
CA PRO A 77 7.44 -3.68 -11.42
C PRO A 77 6.02 -4.07 -11.83
N GLY A 78 5.04 -3.28 -11.40
CA GLY A 78 3.62 -3.51 -11.69
C GLY A 78 2.96 -4.69 -10.95
N ALA A 79 3.70 -5.41 -10.10
CA ALA A 79 3.18 -6.59 -9.42
C ALA A 79 2.23 -6.25 -8.25
N TYR A 80 1.46 -7.25 -7.84
CA TYR A 80 0.54 -7.20 -6.71
C TYR A 80 0.84 -8.34 -5.73
N CYS A 81 0.59 -8.12 -4.45
CA CYS A 81 0.64 -9.15 -3.41
C CYS A 81 -0.59 -9.03 -2.52
N THR A 82 -1.37 -10.10 -2.38
CA THR A 82 -2.60 -10.12 -1.58
C THR A 82 -2.42 -10.98 -0.34
N TYR A 83 -2.82 -10.45 0.81
CA TYR A 83 -2.80 -11.11 2.11
C TYR A 83 -4.23 -11.34 2.60
N THR A 84 -4.46 -12.55 3.12
CA THR A 84 -5.75 -12.98 3.70
C THR A 84 -5.44 -13.74 4.99
N PRO A 85 -5.38 -13.04 6.13
CA PRO A 85 -5.20 -13.70 7.43
C PRO A 85 -6.32 -14.72 7.71
N HIS A 86 -5.99 -15.80 8.43
CA HIS A 86 -6.96 -16.83 8.81
C HIS A 86 -7.87 -16.42 9.98
N TYR A 87 -7.65 -15.25 10.56
CA TYR A 87 -8.40 -14.68 11.66
C TYR A 87 -9.09 -13.39 11.20
N ARG A 88 -10.08 -12.90 11.97
CA ARG A 88 -10.68 -11.57 11.73
C ARG A 88 -9.69 -10.50 12.20
N TRP A 89 -9.35 -9.57 11.31
CA TRP A 89 -8.31 -8.57 11.54
C TRP A 89 -8.74 -7.14 11.18
N LEU A 90 -9.80 -6.99 10.37
CA LEU A 90 -10.41 -5.70 10.04
C LEU A 90 -11.78 -5.57 10.73
N ASP A 91 -12.11 -4.35 11.12
CA ASP A 91 -13.47 -4.04 11.55
C ASP A 91 -14.33 -3.56 10.38
N ASN A 92 -15.62 -3.91 10.42
CA ASN A 92 -16.61 -3.45 9.44
C ASN A 92 -16.95 -1.94 9.56
N SER A 93 -16.30 -1.22 10.48
CA SER A 93 -16.60 0.15 10.88
C SER A 93 -15.33 0.91 11.29
N GLU A 94 -15.18 2.12 10.78
CA GLU A 94 -14.11 3.07 11.15
C GLU A 94 -12.69 2.55 10.94
N GLU A 95 -12.51 1.60 10.00
CA GLU A 95 -11.25 0.91 9.77
C GLU A 95 -10.37 1.60 8.73
N ALA A 96 -9.06 1.59 8.99
CA ALA A 96 -8.01 1.94 8.05
C ALA A 96 -6.83 0.98 8.22
N ILE A 97 -6.09 0.75 7.14
CA ILE A 97 -4.87 -0.06 7.14
C ILE A 97 -3.68 0.87 6.97
N ILE A 98 -2.66 0.67 7.80
CA ILE A 98 -1.36 1.36 7.66
C ILE A 98 -0.33 0.34 7.20
N LEU A 99 0.41 0.66 6.14
CA LEU A 99 1.56 -0.11 5.65
C LEU A 99 2.85 0.58 6.11
N ARG A 100 3.76 -0.17 6.73
CA ARG A 100 5.07 0.34 7.19
C ARG A 100 6.21 -0.47 6.59
N ASN A 101 7.31 0.22 6.28
CA ASN A 101 8.52 -0.43 5.82
C ASN A 101 9.26 -1.15 6.97
N VAL A 102 10.34 -1.85 6.64
CA VAL A 102 11.15 -2.62 7.62
C VAL A 102 11.75 -1.78 8.75
N VAL A 103 11.89 -0.46 8.56
CA VAL A 103 12.38 0.47 9.61
C VAL A 103 11.24 1.14 10.40
N GLY A 104 9.98 0.82 10.09
CA GLY A 104 8.78 1.28 10.80
C GLY A 104 8.16 2.58 10.25
N GLU A 105 8.69 3.13 9.16
CA GLU A 105 8.14 4.33 8.53
C GLU A 105 6.84 3.99 7.79
N GLU A 106 5.83 4.84 7.91
CA GLU A 106 4.57 4.72 7.18
C GLU A 106 4.83 4.96 5.68
N VAL A 107 4.53 3.96 4.87
CA VAL A 107 4.66 3.99 3.41
C VAL A 107 3.33 4.38 2.78
N ASP A 108 2.23 3.84 3.30
CA ASP A 108 0.89 4.14 2.82
C ASP A 108 -0.16 3.92 3.92
N ARG A 109 -1.33 4.54 3.75
CA ARG A 109 -2.47 4.42 4.64
C ARG A 109 -3.78 4.54 3.85
N THR A 110 -4.71 3.63 4.08
CA THR A 110 -6.05 3.75 3.49
C THR A 110 -6.88 4.83 4.18
N PRO A 111 -7.84 5.48 3.48
CA PRO A 111 -8.87 6.25 4.14
C PRO A 111 -9.64 5.41 5.17
N VAL A 112 -10.16 6.06 6.21
CA VAL A 112 -11.05 5.43 7.19
C VAL A 112 -12.39 5.10 6.54
N LEU A 113 -12.84 3.85 6.67
CA LEU A 113 -14.06 3.36 6.04
C LEU A 113 -15.15 2.95 7.01
N ARG A 114 -16.41 3.13 6.61
CA ARG A 114 -17.59 2.67 7.34
C ARG A 114 -18.45 1.78 6.43
N GLY A 115 -18.72 0.54 6.84
CA GLY A 115 -19.79 -0.31 6.30
C GLY A 115 -19.67 -0.74 4.83
N ARG A 116 -18.47 -0.77 4.22
CA ARG A 116 -18.30 -1.14 2.80
C ARG A 116 -17.68 -2.53 2.66
N HIS A 117 -18.06 -3.24 1.58
CA HIS A 117 -17.55 -4.56 1.24
C HIS A 117 -16.13 -4.45 0.67
N ARG A 118 -15.96 -4.13 -0.62
CA ARG A 118 -14.63 -3.97 -1.26
C ARG A 118 -14.32 -2.52 -1.62
N ILE A 119 -13.06 -2.10 -1.42
CA ILE A 119 -12.54 -0.81 -1.91
C ILE A 119 -11.29 -1.03 -2.75
N THR A 120 -11.28 -0.46 -3.96
CA THR A 120 -10.05 -0.10 -4.66
C THR A 120 -9.65 1.29 -4.16
N VAL A 121 -8.47 1.40 -3.56
CA VAL A 121 -7.97 2.66 -3.03
C VAL A 121 -7.58 3.51 -4.23
N PRO A 122 -8.17 4.72 -4.43
CA PRO A 122 -7.68 5.61 -5.46
C PRO A 122 -6.23 5.96 -5.13
N SER A 123 -5.32 5.71 -6.08
CA SER A 123 -3.92 6.15 -5.97
C SER A 123 -3.90 7.63 -5.62
N SER A 124 -3.38 7.99 -4.45
CA SER A 124 -3.19 9.36 -3.99
C SER A 124 -2.16 10.11 -4.82
#